data_AF-A0A0C9YRF2-F1
#
_entry.id   AF-A0A0C9YRF2-F1
#
_cell.length_a   1.000
_cell.length_b   1.000
_cell.length_c   1.000
_cell.angle_alpha   90.00
_cell.angle_beta   90.00
_cell.angle_gamma   90.00
#
_symmetry.space_group_name_H-M   'P 1'
#
loop_
_entity.id
_entity.type
_entity.pdbx_description
1 polymer ?
#
loop_
_entity_poly.entity_id
_entity_poly.type
_entity_poly.pdbx_seq_one_letter_code
_entity_poly.pdbx_strand_id
1 'polypeptide(L)'
;MHAATWFRTDNIMDFWEDRMKLSPDYIIKQLELWACNEEKSKSMGSTLALVHPSLSVTLVSITKHLCQEKPICLRFANFEQIKYKFRIDYEGWPDGILFNSPYKIQTVDEIQRLRDAIRDNSFRWVKMSPSQHHDYRKQVDVRCEAGEMVGVPRQGRSNKGKKRKVVNEDDPQVSKKARRGRARTTPKSREVVQTSDEDSDGAGDHA
;
A
#
# COMPACT_ATOMS: atom_id res chain seq x y z
N MET A 1 -17.64 -26.47 -11.72
CA MET A 1 -17.98 -25.05 -11.99
C MET A 1 -17.66 -24.77 -13.45
N HIS A 2 -18.67 -24.66 -14.31
CA HIS A 2 -18.45 -24.28 -15.70
C HIS A 2 -18.31 -22.75 -15.78
N ALA A 3 -17.14 -22.26 -16.17
CA ALA A 3 -16.98 -20.86 -16.54
C ALA A 3 -17.79 -20.64 -17.83
N ALA A 4 -18.90 -19.91 -17.73
CA ALA A 4 -19.67 -19.55 -18.90
C ALA A 4 -18.84 -18.59 -19.77
N THR A 5 -18.55 -19.00 -20.99
CA THR A 5 -17.83 -18.20 -22.01
C THR A 5 -18.88 -17.42 -22.80
N TRP A 6 -19.44 -16.35 -22.23
CA TRP A 6 -20.55 -15.56 -22.80
C TRP A 6 -20.24 -14.94 -24.18
N PHE A 7 -18.96 -14.91 -24.57
CA PHE A 7 -18.49 -14.38 -25.85
C PHE A 7 -18.64 -15.37 -27.02
N ARG A 8 -19.11 -16.60 -26.77
CA ARG A 8 -19.22 -17.67 -27.77
C ARG A 8 -20.64 -18.11 -28.11
N THR A 9 -21.64 -17.35 -27.67
CA THR A 9 -23.03 -17.57 -28.08
C THR A 9 -23.28 -16.86 -29.40
N ASP A 10 -23.83 -17.59 -30.37
CA ASP A 10 -24.17 -17.11 -31.72
C ASP A 10 -24.98 -15.79 -31.72
N ASN A 11 -25.71 -15.54 -30.63
CA ASN A 11 -26.46 -14.31 -30.34
C ASN A 11 -25.64 -13.02 -30.49
N ILE A 12 -24.32 -13.04 -30.32
CA ILE A 12 -23.51 -11.82 -30.42
C ILE A 12 -23.33 -11.35 -31.87
N MET A 13 -23.30 -12.29 -32.81
CA MET A 13 -23.21 -11.98 -34.25
C MET A 13 -24.53 -11.35 -34.71
N ASP A 14 -25.65 -11.97 -34.32
CA ASP A 14 -27.00 -11.44 -34.59
C ASP A 14 -27.20 -10.06 -33.97
N PHE A 15 -26.71 -9.84 -32.74
CA PHE A 15 -26.79 -8.52 -32.10
C PHE A 15 -26.09 -7.43 -32.91
N TRP A 16 -24.89 -7.72 -33.45
CA TRP A 16 -24.14 -6.77 -34.26
C TRP A 16 -24.86 -6.45 -35.58
N GLU A 17 -25.40 -7.46 -36.25
CA GLU A 17 -26.15 -7.24 -37.48
C GLU A 17 -27.49 -6.54 -37.23
N ASP A 18 -28.25 -6.96 -36.22
CA ASP A 18 -29.62 -6.48 -36.00
C ASP A 18 -29.67 -5.13 -35.31
N ARG A 19 -28.83 -4.90 -34.29
CA ARG A 19 -28.88 -3.69 -33.47
C ARG A 19 -27.89 -2.65 -33.93
N MET A 20 -26.68 -3.06 -34.30
CA MET A 20 -25.63 -2.13 -34.72
C MET A 20 -25.64 -1.91 -36.23
N LYS A 21 -26.31 -2.77 -37.01
CA LYS A 21 -26.31 -2.75 -38.48
C LYS A 21 -24.88 -2.85 -39.05
N LEU A 22 -24.04 -3.62 -38.36
CA LEU A 22 -22.64 -3.86 -38.73
C LEU A 22 -22.44 -5.34 -38.99
N SER A 23 -21.79 -5.67 -40.10
CA SER A 23 -21.40 -7.06 -40.36
C SER A 23 -20.39 -7.53 -39.32
N PRO A 24 -20.46 -8.78 -38.84
CA PRO A 24 -19.50 -9.32 -37.88
C PRO A 24 -18.07 -9.26 -38.38
N ASP A 25 -17.83 -9.50 -39.68
CA ASP A 25 -16.51 -9.40 -40.30
C ASP A 25 -15.89 -8.01 -40.17
N TYR A 26 -16.71 -6.96 -40.26
CA TYR A 26 -16.26 -5.59 -40.05
C TYR A 26 -15.82 -5.38 -38.59
N ILE A 27 -16.59 -5.87 -37.62
CA ILE A 27 -16.25 -5.73 -36.20
C ILE A 27 -15.00 -6.53 -35.86
N ILE A 28 -14.87 -7.77 -36.36
CA ILE A 28 -13.67 -8.58 -36.19
C ILE A 28 -12.45 -7.85 -36.75
N LYS A 29 -12.54 -7.29 -37.97
CA LYS A 29 -11.46 -6.47 -38.54
C LYS A 29 -11.13 -5.24 -37.71
N GLN A 30 -12.12 -4.56 -37.13
CA GLN A 30 -11.87 -3.41 -36.26
C GLN A 30 -11.20 -3.82 -34.94
N LEU A 31 -11.59 -4.95 -34.35
CA LEU A 31 -10.97 -5.50 -33.15
C LEU A 31 -9.54 -5.97 -33.42
N GLU A 32 -9.30 -6.61 -34.56
CA GLU A 32 -7.97 -7.03 -35.01
C GLU A 32 -7.09 -5.81 -35.31
N LEU A 33 -7.61 -4.80 -36.03
CA LEU A 33 -6.92 -3.52 -36.24
C LEU A 33 -6.62 -2.82 -34.91
N TRP A 34 -7.55 -2.84 -33.96
CA TRP A 34 -7.35 -2.27 -32.63
C TRP A 34 -6.26 -3.04 -31.88
N ALA A 35 -6.26 -4.38 -31.90
CA ALA A 35 -5.23 -5.21 -31.27
C ALA A 35 -3.84 -5.00 -31.90
N CYS A 36 -3.76 -4.98 -33.23
CA CYS A 36 -2.51 -4.68 -33.95
C CYS A 36 -2.03 -3.23 -33.71
N ASN A 37 -2.95 -2.27 -33.58
CA ASN A 37 -2.61 -0.91 -33.20
C ASN A 37 -2.29 -0.78 -31.71
N GLU A 38 -2.82 -1.64 -30.85
CA GLU A 38 -2.46 -1.72 -29.43
C GLU A 38 -1.03 -2.26 -29.26
N GLU A 39 -0.64 -3.23 -30.07
CA GLU A 39 0.76 -3.69 -30.14
C GLU A 39 1.70 -2.59 -30.65
N LYS A 40 1.24 -1.75 -31.59
CA LYS A 40 2.00 -0.57 -32.05
C LYS A 40 1.97 0.58 -31.04
N SER A 41 0.87 0.80 -30.30
CA SER A 41 0.74 1.86 -29.29
C SER A 41 1.42 1.51 -27.96
N LYS A 42 1.68 0.23 -27.69
CA LYS A 42 2.68 -0.20 -26.68
C LYS A 42 4.07 0.34 -27.00
N SER A 43 4.39 0.60 -28.28
CA SER A 43 5.64 1.27 -28.69
C SER A 43 5.49 2.79 -28.84
N MET A 44 4.27 3.31 -29.01
CA MET A 44 4.02 4.71 -29.33
C MET A 44 2.87 5.27 -28.48
N GLY A 45 3.20 5.72 -27.27
CA GLY A 45 2.28 6.52 -26.46
C GLY A 45 1.54 5.75 -25.37
N SER A 46 2.28 5.12 -24.47
CA SER A 46 1.80 4.96 -23.10
C SER A 46 1.57 6.37 -22.52
N THR A 47 0.34 6.86 -22.55
CA THR A 47 -0.02 8.11 -21.88
C THR A 47 0.37 7.98 -20.40
N LEU A 48 1.23 8.88 -19.90
CA LEU A 48 1.74 8.92 -18.52
C LEU A 48 0.66 8.58 -17.48
N ALA A 49 -0.57 9.08 -17.72
CA ALA A 49 -1.75 8.86 -16.89
C ALA A 49 -2.12 7.37 -16.65
N LEU A 50 -1.83 6.47 -17.58
CA LEU A 50 -2.13 5.04 -17.46
C LEU A 50 -1.02 4.26 -16.74
N VAL A 51 0.25 4.68 -16.89
CA VAL A 51 1.38 3.93 -16.33
C VAL A 51 1.71 4.30 -14.89
N HIS A 52 1.46 5.54 -14.46
CA HIS A 52 1.68 5.92 -13.06
C HIS A 52 0.84 5.11 -12.06
N PRO A 53 -0.47 4.90 -12.26
CA PRO A 53 -1.27 4.10 -11.33
C PRO A 53 -0.77 2.67 -11.23
N SER A 54 -0.43 2.03 -12.35
CA SER A 54 0.08 0.65 -12.33
C SER A 54 1.40 0.55 -11.56
N LEU A 55 2.34 1.47 -11.78
CA LEU A 55 3.63 1.47 -11.06
C LEU A 55 3.45 1.70 -9.57
N SER A 56 2.57 2.62 -9.19
CA SER A 56 2.26 2.91 -7.78
C SER A 56 1.71 1.67 -7.07
N VAL A 57 0.78 0.95 -7.69
CA VAL A 57 0.21 -0.29 -7.15
C VAL A 57 1.27 -1.38 -7.02
N THR A 58 2.13 -1.55 -8.02
CA THR A 58 3.19 -2.56 -7.99
C THR A 58 4.19 -2.27 -6.88
N LEU A 59 4.65 -1.03 -6.75
CA LEU A 59 5.59 -0.62 -5.70
C LEU A 59 5.00 -0.80 -4.30
N VAL A 60 3.74 -0.44 -4.09
CA VAL A 60 3.03 -0.65 -2.81
C VAL A 60 2.81 -2.13 -2.52
N SER A 61 2.58 -2.97 -3.53
CA SER A 61 2.36 -4.40 -3.33
C SER A 61 3.66 -5.11 -2.90
N ILE A 62 4.80 -4.74 -3.48
CA ILE A 62 6.08 -5.35 -3.10
C ILE A 62 6.45 -5.02 -1.65
N THR A 63 6.18 -3.79 -1.17
CA THR A 63 6.45 -3.44 0.25
C THR A 63 5.56 -4.22 1.23
N LYS A 64 4.36 -4.67 0.83
CA LYS A 64 3.52 -5.53 1.66
C LYS A 64 4.16 -6.89 1.91
N HIS A 65 4.74 -7.50 0.87
CA HIS A 65 5.35 -8.83 0.98
C HIS A 65 6.55 -8.85 1.94
N LEU A 66 7.29 -7.75 2.03
CA LEU A 66 8.45 -7.65 2.94
C LEU A 66 8.07 -7.38 4.40
N CYS A 67 6.92 -6.75 4.66
CA CYS A 67 6.59 -6.26 6.00
C CYS A 67 5.68 -7.15 6.84
N GLN A 68 5.13 -8.25 6.28
CA GLN A 68 4.33 -9.33 6.90
C GLN A 68 3.11 -8.94 7.77
N GLU A 69 3.16 -7.85 8.54
CA GLU A 69 2.11 -7.46 9.49
C GLU A 69 1.25 -6.30 8.98
N LYS A 70 1.84 -5.30 8.32
CA LYS A 70 1.11 -4.09 7.89
C LYS A 70 1.65 -3.53 6.58
N PRO A 71 0.76 -3.15 5.63
CA PRO A 71 1.16 -2.45 4.43
C PRO A 71 1.80 -1.11 4.81
N ILE A 72 3.07 -0.91 4.45
CA ILE A 72 3.73 0.37 4.63
C ILE A 72 3.43 1.23 3.41
N CYS A 73 2.74 2.34 3.65
CA CYS A 73 2.61 3.39 2.65
C CYS A 73 3.99 4.04 2.46
N LEU A 74 4.66 3.72 1.34
CA LEU A 74 5.96 4.26 1.00
C LEU A 74 5.83 5.74 0.67
N ARG A 75 6.44 6.60 1.50
CA ARG A 75 6.61 8.02 1.20
C ARG A 75 8.05 8.24 0.80
N PHE A 76 8.30 8.44 -0.49
CA PHE A 76 9.65 8.60 -1.06
C PHE A 76 10.47 9.69 -0.36
N ALA A 77 9.85 10.82 -0.01
CA ALA A 77 10.51 11.91 0.72
C ALA A 77 11.02 11.51 2.12
N ASN A 78 10.43 10.47 2.73
CA ASN A 78 10.82 9.97 4.04
C ASN A 78 11.48 8.59 3.92
N PHE A 79 12.03 8.24 2.76
CA PHE A 79 12.57 6.90 2.53
C PHE A 79 13.69 6.54 3.52
N GLU A 80 14.60 7.47 3.84
CA GLU A 80 15.64 7.26 4.87
C GLU A 80 15.04 6.83 6.23
N GLN A 81 13.91 7.43 6.64
CA GLN A 81 13.22 7.03 7.87
C GLN A 81 12.59 5.63 7.76
N ILE A 82 12.10 5.27 6.58
CA ILE A 82 11.55 3.95 6.30
C ILE A 82 12.67 2.91 6.32
N LYS A 83 13.79 3.19 5.67
CA LYS A 83 15.01 2.38 5.66
C LYS A 83 15.52 2.15 7.09
N TYR A 84 15.64 3.23 7.87
CA TYR A 84 16.03 3.17 9.28
C TYR A 84 15.08 2.33 10.13
N LYS A 85 13.77 2.53 10.01
CA LYS A 85 12.80 1.90 10.90
C LYS A 85 12.50 0.44 10.54
N PHE A 86 12.40 0.14 9.25
CA PHE A 86 11.89 -1.14 8.75
C PHE A 86 12.99 -2.05 8.19
N ARG A 87 14.25 -1.58 8.13
CA ARG A 87 15.39 -2.35 7.60
C ARG A 87 15.14 -2.78 6.15
N ILE A 88 14.56 -1.89 5.35
CA ILE A 88 14.28 -2.12 3.93
C ILE A 88 15.15 -1.18 3.13
N ASP A 89 15.84 -1.75 2.15
CA ASP A 89 16.57 -1.02 1.13
C ASP A 89 16.04 -1.39 -0.25
N TYR A 90 16.55 -0.73 -1.29
CA TYR A 90 16.32 -1.16 -2.66
C TYR A 90 17.62 -1.57 -3.35
N GLU A 91 17.51 -2.47 -4.31
CA GLU A 91 18.60 -2.88 -5.20
C GLU A 91 18.15 -2.73 -6.65
N GLY A 92 19.09 -2.33 -7.52
CA GLY A 92 18.86 -2.22 -8.96
C GLY A 92 17.89 -1.12 -9.39
N TRP A 93 17.88 0.01 -8.68
CA TRP A 93 17.21 1.21 -9.17
C TRP A 93 17.88 1.67 -10.48
N PRO A 94 17.12 2.06 -11.53
CA PRO A 94 17.72 2.41 -12.81
C PRO A 94 18.63 3.64 -12.72
N ASP A 95 19.79 3.56 -13.39
CA ASP A 95 20.75 4.66 -13.44
C ASP A 95 20.16 5.89 -14.17
N GLY A 96 20.50 7.07 -13.65
CA GLY A 96 20.04 8.35 -14.20
C GLY A 96 18.63 8.75 -13.76
N ILE A 97 17.89 7.90 -13.05
CA ILE A 97 16.57 8.24 -12.50
C ILE A 97 16.73 8.61 -11.03
N LEU A 98 16.34 9.84 -10.66
CA LEU A 98 16.32 10.24 -9.26
C LEU A 98 15.30 9.39 -8.48
N PHE A 99 15.72 8.86 -7.34
CA PHE A 99 14.84 8.08 -6.45
C PHE A 99 13.76 8.99 -5.86
N ASN A 100 12.59 9.01 -6.50
CA ASN A 100 11.50 9.91 -6.19
C ASN A 100 10.14 9.23 -6.40
N SER A 101 9.08 9.92 -5.97
CA SER A 101 7.71 9.50 -6.26
C SER A 101 7.52 9.29 -7.77
N PRO A 102 6.93 8.17 -8.22
CA PRO A 102 6.66 7.93 -9.63
C PRO A 102 5.92 9.10 -10.28
N TYR A 103 5.00 9.75 -9.56
CA TYR A 103 4.24 10.92 -10.04
C TYR A 103 5.09 12.18 -10.30
N LYS A 104 6.33 12.23 -9.81
CA LYS A 104 7.27 13.33 -10.06
C LYS A 104 8.19 13.07 -11.26
N ILE A 105 8.20 11.85 -11.77
CA ILE A 105 8.96 11.51 -12.98
C ILE A 105 8.18 12.07 -14.17
N GLN A 106 8.77 13.02 -14.88
CA GLN A 106 8.10 13.72 -15.99
C GLN A 106 8.42 13.08 -17.35
N THR A 107 9.57 12.42 -17.46
CA THR A 107 10.06 11.83 -18.69
C THR A 107 9.44 10.44 -18.90
N VAL A 108 8.82 10.22 -20.06
CA VAL A 108 8.24 8.91 -20.44
C VAL A 108 9.32 7.82 -20.41
N ASP A 109 10.51 8.12 -20.92
CA ASP A 109 11.64 7.19 -20.98
C ASP A 109 12.08 6.70 -19.59
N GLU A 110 12.08 7.59 -18.58
CA GLU A 110 12.44 7.24 -17.21
C GLU A 110 11.40 6.30 -16.59
N ILE A 111 10.11 6.58 -16.81
CA ILE A 111 9.02 5.72 -16.33
C ILE A 111 9.09 4.35 -17.00
N GLN A 112 9.41 4.31 -18.29
CA GLN A 112 9.52 3.07 -19.04
C GLN A 112 10.70 2.23 -18.55
N ARG A 113 11.88 2.84 -18.35
CA ARG A 113 13.03 2.17 -17.72
C ARG A 113 12.72 1.64 -16.32
N LEU A 114 12.01 2.41 -15.49
CA LEU A 114 11.60 1.96 -14.16
C LEU A 114 10.61 0.78 -14.24
N ARG A 115 9.67 0.83 -15.18
CA ARG A 115 8.73 -0.26 -15.43
C ARG A 115 9.45 -1.53 -15.87
N ASP A 116 10.36 -1.42 -16.81
CA ASP A 116 11.13 -2.54 -17.34
C ASP A 116 12.01 -3.14 -16.23
N ALA A 117 12.66 -2.30 -15.42
CA ALA A 117 13.43 -2.76 -14.27
C ALA A 117 12.59 -3.53 -13.23
N ILE A 118 11.34 -3.09 -12.98
CA ILE A 118 10.40 -3.82 -12.12
C ILE A 118 9.98 -5.15 -12.79
N ARG A 119 9.69 -5.13 -14.09
CA ARG A 119 9.20 -6.30 -14.84
C ARG A 119 10.26 -7.39 -14.94
N ASP A 120 11.50 -6.99 -15.18
CA ASP A 120 12.65 -7.88 -15.33
C ASP A 120 13.25 -8.26 -13.97
N ASN A 121 12.64 -7.79 -12.88
CA ASN A 121 13.05 -8.03 -11.49
C ASN A 121 14.50 -7.55 -11.20
N SER A 122 15.02 -6.62 -12.01
CA SER A 122 16.30 -5.97 -11.76
C SER A 122 16.17 -4.98 -10.60
N PHE A 123 15.04 -4.27 -10.51
CA PHE A 123 14.67 -3.48 -9.35
C PHE A 123 13.86 -4.31 -8.36
N ARG A 124 14.35 -4.41 -7.12
CA ARG A 124 13.62 -5.06 -6.03
C ARG A 124 13.88 -4.38 -4.69
N TRP A 125 12.92 -4.54 -3.79
CA TRP A 125 13.11 -4.19 -2.39
C TRP A 125 13.80 -5.34 -1.67
N VAL A 126 14.78 -5.03 -0.84
CA VAL A 126 15.60 -6.01 -0.11
C VAL A 126 15.57 -5.72 1.38
N LYS A 127 15.44 -6.76 2.18
CA LYS A 127 15.55 -6.65 3.63
C LYS A 127 17.03 -6.56 3.99
N MET A 128 17.42 -5.47 4.64
CA MET A 128 18.79 -5.29 5.11
C MET A 128 19.14 -6.36 6.14
N SER A 129 20.35 -6.91 6.04
CA SER A 129 20.91 -7.75 7.09
C SER A 129 21.10 -6.94 8.39
N PRO A 130 21.18 -7.61 9.56
CA PRO A 130 21.42 -6.92 10.83
C PRO A 130 22.71 -6.09 10.86
N SER A 131 23.78 -6.57 10.19
CA SER A 131 25.05 -5.83 10.07
C SER A 131 24.90 -4.58 9.21
N GLN A 132 24.31 -4.69 8.01
CA GLN A 132 24.04 -3.53 7.15
C GLN A 132 23.17 -2.48 7.85
N HIS A 133 22.17 -2.91 8.62
CA HIS A 133 21.31 -2.00 9.38
C HIS A 133 22.07 -1.28 10.49
N HIS A 134 22.98 -1.97 11.18
CA HIS A 134 23.83 -1.39 12.21
C HIS A 134 24.79 -0.34 11.65
N ASP A 135 25.44 -0.64 10.52
CA ASP A 135 26.36 0.29 9.87
C ASP A 135 25.60 1.51 9.34
N TYR A 136 24.42 1.30 8.76
CA TYR A 136 23.55 2.40 8.34
C TYR A 136 23.10 3.27 9.53
N ARG A 137 22.81 2.68 10.70
CA ARG A 137 22.49 3.44 11.91
C ARG A 137 23.66 4.33 12.33
N LYS A 138 24.89 3.80 12.36
CA LYS A 138 26.07 4.60 12.67
C LYS A 138 26.24 5.77 11.70
N GLN A 139 26.02 5.55 10.40
CA GLN A 139 26.09 6.62 9.41
C GLN A 139 25.02 7.70 9.64
N VAL A 140 23.80 7.30 10.01
CA VAL A 140 22.74 8.25 10.39
C VAL A 140 23.12 9.03 11.64
N ASP A 141 23.70 8.39 12.65
CA ASP A 141 24.14 9.04 13.89
C ASP A 141 25.24 10.08 13.61
N VAL A 142 26.26 9.73 12.81
CA VAL A 142 27.33 10.65 12.40
C VAL A 142 26.76 11.86 11.63
N ARG A 143 25.79 11.66 10.72
CA ARG A 143 25.12 12.75 10.01
C ARG A 143 24.34 13.67 10.97
N CYS A 144 23.68 13.08 11.97
CA CYS A 144 22.96 13.84 12.97
C CYS A 144 23.90 14.67 13.85
N GLU A 145 25.07 14.13 14.22
CA GLU A 145 26.13 14.86 14.93
C GLU A 145 26.70 16.01 14.09
N ALA A 146 26.80 15.83 12.78
CA ALA A 146 27.19 16.88 11.82
C ALA A 146 26.09 17.94 11.59
N GLY A 147 24.92 17.80 12.22
CA GLY A 147 23.79 18.73 12.09
C GLY A 147 22.87 18.46 10.90
N GLU A 148 23.11 17.40 10.13
CA GLU A 148 22.19 16.95 9.07
C GLU A 148 21.06 16.14 9.71
N MET A 149 19.89 16.76 9.87
CA MET A 149 18.71 16.05 10.38
C MET A 149 18.19 15.05 9.34
N VAL A 150 18.32 13.75 9.65
CA VAL A 150 17.73 12.67 8.85
C VAL A 150 16.21 12.66 9.04
N GLY A 151 15.56 13.47 8.20
CA GLY A 151 14.11 13.62 8.10
C GLY A 151 13.53 14.70 9.00
N VAL A 152 12.28 15.06 8.71
CA VAL A 152 11.63 16.21 9.34
C VAL A 152 11.44 15.95 10.84
N PRO A 153 12.04 16.74 11.75
CA PRO A 153 11.77 16.64 13.17
C PRO A 153 10.27 16.87 13.36
N ARG A 154 9.59 15.92 14.00
CA ARG A 154 8.16 16.08 14.29
C ARG A 154 8.01 17.31 15.17
N GLN A 155 7.30 18.31 14.68
CA GLN A 155 6.96 19.50 15.43
C GLN A 155 6.41 19.08 16.80
N GLY A 156 7.09 19.53 17.86
CA GLY A 156 6.64 19.27 19.22
C GLY A 156 5.20 19.75 19.34
N ARG A 157 4.28 18.85 19.71
CA ARG A 157 2.89 19.24 19.91
C ARG A 157 2.85 20.31 21.00
N SER A 158 2.28 21.48 20.70
CA SER A 158 2.11 22.59 21.65
C SER A 158 1.35 22.21 22.93
N ASN A 159 0.64 21.08 22.89
CA ASN A 159 -0.08 20.52 24.04
C ASN A 159 0.77 19.59 24.92
N LYS A 160 2.10 19.56 24.72
CA LYS A 160 3.05 18.84 25.58
C LYS A 160 3.16 19.59 26.92
N GLY A 161 2.18 19.38 27.79
CA GLY A 161 2.29 19.76 29.20
C GLY A 161 1.45 20.94 29.68
N LYS A 162 0.21 21.14 29.21
CA LYS A 162 -0.77 21.75 30.12
C LYS A 162 -1.03 20.75 31.25
N LYS A 163 -0.27 20.86 32.34
CA LYS A 163 -0.57 20.19 33.61
C LYS A 163 -2.04 20.47 33.89
N ARG A 164 -2.86 19.42 33.98
CA ARG A 164 -4.24 19.58 34.44
C ARG A 164 -4.16 20.25 35.80
N LYS A 165 -4.85 21.38 35.96
CA LYS A 165 -4.97 22.06 37.24
C LYS A 165 -5.66 21.06 38.18
N VAL A 166 -4.90 20.49 39.11
CA VAL A 166 -5.49 19.76 40.24
C VAL A 166 -6.22 20.83 41.04
N VAL A 167 -7.54 20.76 41.05
CA VAL A 167 -8.38 21.60 41.89
C VAL A 167 -8.31 20.97 43.27
N ASN A 168 -7.72 21.67 44.24
CA ASN A 168 -7.77 21.28 45.65
C ASN A 168 -9.21 21.42 46.14
N GLU A 169 -9.72 20.41 46.84
CA GLU A 169 -11.11 20.26 47.32
C GLU A 169 -11.42 21.07 48.60
N ASP A 170 -10.98 22.33 48.72
CA ASP A 170 -11.22 23.13 49.94
C ASP A 170 -11.88 24.50 49.68
N ASP A 171 -12.63 24.65 48.59
CA ASP A 171 -13.47 25.84 48.37
C ASP A 171 -14.95 25.46 48.17
N PRO A 172 -15.90 26.16 48.83
CA PRO A 172 -17.29 25.78 48.87
C PRO A 172 -17.95 25.90 47.48
N GLN A 173 -18.55 24.77 47.11
CA GLN A 173 -19.50 24.55 46.01
C GLN A 173 -20.43 25.75 45.74
N VAL A 174 -20.21 26.43 44.61
CA VAL A 174 -21.30 27.16 43.91
C VAL A 174 -21.62 26.41 42.63
N SER A 175 -22.66 25.60 42.71
CA SER A 175 -23.21 24.76 41.66
C SER A 175 -23.77 25.61 40.50
N LYS A 176 -22.99 25.81 39.44
CA LYS A 176 -23.52 26.30 38.16
C LYS A 176 -23.80 25.16 37.19
N LYS A 177 -25.06 24.71 37.27
CA LYS A 177 -25.96 24.25 36.20
C LYS A 177 -25.38 23.34 35.10
N ALA A 178 -25.79 22.08 35.19
CA ALA A 178 -25.67 21.05 34.17
C ALA A 178 -26.22 21.51 32.80
N ARG A 179 -25.36 21.44 31.77
CA ARG A 179 -25.79 21.39 30.37
C ARG A 179 -25.76 19.93 29.90
N ARG A 180 -26.95 19.34 29.94
CA ARG A 180 -27.47 18.18 29.17
C ARG A 180 -26.42 17.29 28.50
N GLY A 181 -26.23 16.11 29.09
CA GLY A 181 -25.53 14.99 28.50
C GLY A 181 -26.20 14.51 27.21
N ARG A 182 -25.40 14.35 26.17
CA ARG A 182 -25.72 13.50 25.02
C ARG A 182 -25.44 12.06 25.47
N ALA A 183 -26.47 11.24 25.45
CA ALA A 183 -26.45 9.85 25.87
C ALA A 183 -25.26 9.09 25.24
N ARG A 184 -24.38 8.57 26.08
CA ARG A 184 -23.47 7.48 25.74
C ARG A 184 -24.17 6.19 26.11
N THR A 185 -24.65 5.47 25.10
CA THR A 185 -25.01 4.06 25.21
C THR A 185 -23.75 3.27 25.59
N THR A 186 -23.80 2.59 26.74
CA THR A 186 -22.83 1.60 27.16
C THR A 186 -22.89 0.38 26.22
N PRO A 187 -21.76 -0.16 25.74
CA PRO A 187 -21.74 -1.47 25.10
C PRO A 187 -22.04 -2.54 26.15
N LYS A 188 -23.03 -3.39 25.83
CA LYS A 188 -23.45 -4.54 26.62
C LYS A 188 -22.30 -5.56 26.65
N SER A 189 -21.73 -5.78 27.84
CA SER A 189 -20.75 -6.84 28.10
C SER A 189 -21.36 -8.19 27.72
N ARG A 190 -20.63 -8.96 26.91
CA ARG A 190 -20.99 -10.33 26.52
C ARG A 190 -20.48 -11.27 27.61
N GLU A 191 -21.36 -12.15 28.09
CA GLU A 191 -21.06 -13.18 29.09
C GLU A 191 -19.91 -14.08 28.63
N VAL A 192 -18.99 -14.34 29.56
CA VAL A 192 -17.91 -15.31 29.41
C VAL A 192 -18.50 -16.67 29.77
N VAL A 193 -18.65 -17.54 28.78
CA VAL A 193 -18.97 -18.95 29.00
C VAL A 193 -17.70 -19.65 29.46
N GLN A 194 -17.68 -20.10 30.72
CA GLN A 194 -16.71 -21.09 31.19
C GLN A 194 -17.16 -22.46 30.66
N THR A 195 -16.50 -22.96 29.63
CA THR A 195 -16.62 -24.38 29.24
C THR A 195 -15.65 -25.18 30.10
N SER A 196 -16.22 -25.98 31.00
CA SER A 196 -15.56 -27.04 31.74
C SER A 196 -15.08 -28.11 30.75
N ASP A 197 -13.80 -28.47 30.80
CA ASP A 197 -13.20 -29.53 30.01
C ASP A 197 -12.76 -30.62 31.00
N GLU A 198 -13.56 -31.68 31.11
CA GLU A 198 -13.30 -32.88 31.93
C GLU A 198 -12.80 -34.01 31.01
N ASP A 199 -11.60 -34.49 31.34
CA ASP A 199 -10.94 -35.77 31.11
C ASP A 199 -11.54 -36.82 30.15
N SER A 200 -10.71 -37.34 29.23
CA SER A 200 -10.68 -38.79 28.98
C SER A 200 -9.38 -39.26 28.31
N ASP A 201 -8.53 -39.88 29.13
CA ASP A 201 -7.43 -40.74 28.69
C ASP A 201 -7.98 -42.04 28.09
N GLY A 202 -7.58 -42.35 26.87
CA GLY A 202 -7.92 -43.60 26.18
C GLY A 202 -6.71 -44.16 25.43
N ALA A 203 -5.90 -44.93 26.15
CA ALA A 203 -4.90 -45.82 25.55
C ALA A 203 -5.60 -46.94 24.76
N GLY A 204 -5.13 -47.18 23.53
CA GLY A 204 -5.69 -48.20 22.63
C GLY A 204 -4.62 -48.75 21.71
N ASP A 205 -3.84 -49.66 22.27
CA ASP A 205 -2.91 -50.60 21.63
C ASP A 205 -3.68 -51.59 20.73
N HIS A 206 -3.24 -51.82 19.50
CA HIS A 206 -3.59 -53.02 18.72
C HIS A 206 -2.55 -53.28 17.60
N ALA A 207 -1.75 -54.33 17.86
CA ALA A 207 -1.34 -55.44 17.00
C ALA A 207 -1.29 -55.24 15.47
#